data_AF-A0A9W6RIJ1-F1
#
_entry.id   AF-A0A9W6RIJ1-F1
#
_cell.length_a   1.000
_cell.length_b   1.000
_cell.length_c   1.000
_cell.angle_alpha   90.00
_cell.angle_beta   90.00
_cell.angle_gamma   90.00
#
_symmetry.space_group_name_H-M   'P 1'
#
loop_
_entity.id
_entity.type
_entity.pdbx_description
1 polymer ?
#
loop_
_entity_poly.entity_id
_entity_poly.type
_entity_poly.pdbx_seq_one_letter_code
_entity_poly.pdbx_strand_id
1 'polypeptide(L)'
;MSEADTSLKAILDDQGLEYERPRAGAYLVKLPGQHKLATMTWLIVGGHSLHVEAFFCRQPDENHEEFYRFLLRKNGGMYGVAFALDETGDVYLVGRLPLSAVTPEEIDRILGCVLTYSDDNFDRALEIGFAGSIQREWDWRVKRGESLANLQPFARIILGAGD
;
A
#
# COMPACT_ATOMS: atom_id res chain seq x y z
N MET A 1 -19.99 -21.67 0.22
CA MET A 1 -19.72 -20.26 -0.13
C MET A 1 -20.50 -19.42 0.87
N SER A 2 -19.85 -18.54 1.63
CA SER A 2 -20.57 -17.71 2.60
C SER A 2 -21.36 -16.61 1.87
N GLU A 3 -22.37 -16.05 2.53
CA GLU A 3 -23.12 -14.91 1.99
C GLU A 3 -22.19 -13.74 1.69
N ALA A 4 -21.27 -13.43 2.60
CA ALA A 4 -20.26 -12.37 2.44
C ALA A 4 -19.33 -12.59 1.23
N ASP A 5 -18.93 -13.83 0.93
CA ASP A 5 -18.11 -14.14 -0.25
C ASP A 5 -18.88 -13.87 -1.56
N THR A 6 -20.17 -14.25 -1.59
CA THR A 6 -21.04 -13.96 -2.73
C THR A 6 -21.25 -12.46 -2.92
N SER A 7 -21.56 -11.75 -1.84
CA SER A 7 -21.77 -10.30 -1.86
C SER A 7 -20.53 -9.54 -2.28
N LEU A 8 -19.35 -9.90 -1.73
CA LEU A 8 -18.10 -9.27 -2.10
C LEU A 8 -17.80 -9.46 -3.59
N LYS A 9 -18.00 -10.66 -4.13
CA LYS A 9 -17.83 -10.91 -5.55
C LYS A 9 -18.70 -9.97 -6.39
N ALA A 10 -19.99 -9.88 -6.06
CA ALA A 10 -20.94 -9.05 -6.79
C ALA A 10 -20.55 -7.57 -6.75
N ILE A 11 -20.10 -7.07 -5.60
CA ILE A 11 -19.62 -5.69 -5.43
C ILE A 11 -18.42 -5.41 -6.33
N LEU A 12 -17.40 -6.29 -6.32
CA LEU A 12 -16.20 -6.10 -7.12
C LEU A 12 -16.49 -6.15 -8.63
N ASP A 13 -17.40 -7.04 -9.05
CA ASP A 13 -17.85 -7.13 -10.43
C ASP A 13 -18.62 -5.86 -10.87
N ASP A 14 -19.54 -5.37 -10.05
CA ASP A 14 -20.37 -4.19 -10.33
C ASP A 14 -19.53 -2.90 -10.41
N GLN A 15 -18.51 -2.78 -9.56
CA GLN A 15 -17.55 -1.67 -9.59
C GLN A 15 -16.51 -1.78 -10.72
N GLY A 16 -16.50 -2.90 -11.47
CA GLY A 16 -15.58 -3.11 -12.59
C GLY A 16 -14.11 -3.21 -12.16
N LEU A 17 -13.83 -3.67 -10.93
CA LEU A 17 -12.48 -3.76 -10.40
C LEU A 17 -11.71 -4.95 -11.00
N GLU A 18 -10.43 -4.73 -11.32
CA GLU A 18 -9.52 -5.80 -11.72
C GLU A 18 -9.07 -6.58 -10.46
N TYR A 19 -9.40 -7.87 -10.39
CA TYR A 19 -8.98 -8.72 -9.28
C TYR A 19 -8.68 -10.16 -9.70
N GLU A 20 -7.78 -10.80 -8.94
CA GLU A 20 -7.58 -12.25 -8.98
C GLU A 20 -8.33 -12.92 -7.83
N ARG A 21 -8.79 -14.15 -8.03
CA ARG A 21 -9.44 -14.95 -6.98
C ARG A 21 -8.79 -16.33 -6.86
N PRO A 22 -7.63 -16.44 -6.21
CA PRO A 22 -6.87 -17.69 -6.15
C PRO A 22 -7.53 -18.77 -5.29
N ARG A 23 -8.43 -18.40 -4.38
CA ARG A 23 -9.25 -19.33 -3.59
C ARG A 23 -10.58 -18.69 -3.20
N ALA A 24 -11.55 -19.51 -2.83
CA ALA A 24 -12.84 -19.04 -2.32
C ALA A 24 -12.65 -18.07 -1.14
N GLY A 25 -13.38 -16.96 -1.16
CA GLY A 25 -13.28 -15.92 -0.14
C GLY A 25 -12.00 -15.08 -0.16
N ALA A 26 -11.06 -15.25 -1.09
CA ALA A 26 -9.85 -14.43 -1.16
C ALA A 26 -9.72 -13.75 -2.53
N TYR A 27 -9.67 -12.42 -2.50
CA TYR A 27 -9.63 -11.56 -3.68
C TYR A 27 -8.39 -10.68 -3.60
N LEU A 28 -7.58 -10.66 -4.65
CA LEU A 28 -6.44 -9.77 -4.80
C LEU A 28 -6.83 -8.67 -5.77
N VAL A 29 -7.24 -7.53 -5.24
CA VAL A 29 -7.68 -6.36 -6.00
C VAL A 29 -6.46 -5.50 -6.35
N LYS A 30 -6.39 -5.04 -7.60
CA LYS A 30 -5.33 -4.16 -8.07
C LYS A 30 -5.82 -2.71 -8.09
N LEU A 31 -5.25 -1.87 -7.23
CA LEU A 31 -5.57 -0.45 -7.15
C LEU A 31 -4.48 0.39 -7.84
N PRO A 32 -4.77 1.10 -8.94
CA PRO A 32 -3.79 1.96 -9.60
C PRO A 32 -3.52 3.23 -8.77
N GLY A 33 -2.25 3.51 -8.46
CA GLY A 33 -1.81 4.72 -7.75
C GLY A 33 -1.02 5.67 -8.64
N GLN A 34 -0.74 6.88 -8.14
CA GLN A 34 0.04 7.89 -8.86
C GLN A 34 1.53 7.80 -8.53
N HIS A 35 1.86 7.68 -7.25
CA HIS A 35 3.22 7.57 -6.74
C HIS A 35 3.66 6.11 -6.69
N LYS A 36 2.77 5.25 -6.18
CA LYS A 36 2.94 3.80 -6.20
C LYS A 36 2.14 3.21 -7.34
N LEU A 37 2.85 2.77 -8.40
CA LEU A 37 2.27 2.26 -9.66
C LEU A 37 1.02 1.40 -9.48
N ALA A 38 1.05 0.46 -8.53
CA ALA A 38 -0.13 -0.29 -8.14
C ALA A 38 -0.03 -0.74 -6.67
N THR A 39 -1.17 -0.75 -5.99
CA THR A 39 -1.34 -1.29 -4.64
C THR A 39 -2.20 -2.55 -4.72
N MET A 40 -1.55 -3.70 -4.62
CA MET A 40 -2.22 -4.99 -4.55
C MET A 40 -2.84 -5.16 -3.16
N THR A 41 -4.14 -5.39 -3.12
CA THR A 41 -4.95 -5.39 -1.90
C THR A 41 -5.72 -6.69 -1.77
N TRP A 42 -5.40 -7.47 -0.75
CA TRP A 42 -6.17 -8.62 -0.34
C TRP A 42 -7.46 -8.21 0.35
N LEU A 43 -8.57 -8.80 -0.09
CA LEU A 43 -9.84 -8.87 0.62
C LEU A 43 -10.12 -10.34 0.91
N ILE A 44 -10.00 -10.74 2.18
CA ILE A 44 -10.13 -12.14 2.61
C ILE A 44 -11.31 -12.29 3.55
N VAL A 45 -12.37 -12.94 3.09
CA VAL A 45 -13.56 -13.29 3.86
C VAL A 45 -13.23 -14.47 4.78
N GLY A 46 -13.06 -14.17 6.07
CA GLY A 46 -12.92 -15.18 7.13
C GLY A 46 -14.26 -15.64 7.69
N GLY A 47 -14.22 -16.42 8.79
CA GLY A 47 -15.42 -16.91 9.46
C GLY A 47 -16.24 -15.82 10.17
N HIS A 48 -15.60 -14.72 10.58
CA HIS A 48 -16.22 -13.66 11.39
C HIS A 48 -15.92 -12.24 10.91
N SER A 49 -14.95 -12.08 10.01
CA SER A 49 -14.49 -10.76 9.57
C SER A 49 -13.99 -10.81 8.14
N LEU A 50 -14.11 -9.67 7.45
CA LEU A 50 -13.35 -9.37 6.26
C LEU A 50 -11.98 -8.85 6.68
N HIS A 51 -10.93 -9.53 6.26
CA HIS A 51 -9.56 -9.07 6.41
C HIS A 51 -9.13 -8.29 5.16
N VAL A 52 -8.46 -7.17 5.39
CA VAL A 52 -7.93 -6.29 4.36
C VAL A 52 -6.43 -6.20 4.58
N GLU A 53 -5.65 -6.45 3.54
CA GLU A 53 -4.19 -6.37 3.62
C GLU A 53 -3.60 -5.88 2.30
N ALA A 54 -2.77 -4.85 2.36
CA ALA A 54 -2.02 -4.38 1.20
C ALA A 54 -0.55 -4.22 1.57
N PHE A 55 0.33 -4.82 0.78
CA PHE A 55 1.76 -4.64 0.93
C PHE A 55 2.12 -3.18 0.64
N PHE A 56 2.81 -2.50 1.55
CA PHE A 56 3.23 -1.11 1.40
C PHE A 56 4.64 -1.01 0.82
N CYS A 57 5.66 -1.45 1.57
CA CYS A 57 7.05 -1.53 1.15
C CYS A 57 7.84 -2.52 2.02
N ARG A 58 9.06 -2.86 1.61
CA ARG A 58 9.96 -3.72 2.42
C ARG A 58 10.44 -2.95 3.65
N GLN A 59 11.11 -3.64 4.57
CA GLN A 59 11.78 -3.01 5.71
C GLN A 59 12.68 -1.88 5.21
N PRO A 60 12.75 -0.74 5.92
CA PRO A 60 13.62 0.36 5.54
C PRO A 60 15.10 -0.08 5.59
N ASP A 61 15.92 0.42 4.67
CA ASP A 61 17.37 0.16 4.66
C ASP A 61 18.08 0.95 5.78
N GLU A 62 17.53 2.11 6.14
CA GLU A 62 18.11 3.07 7.08
C GLU A 62 17.03 3.83 7.88
N ASN A 63 17.44 4.56 8.93
CA ASN A 63 16.55 5.40 9.76
C ASN A 63 15.29 4.68 10.31
N HIS A 64 15.40 3.39 10.64
CA HIS A 64 14.31 2.53 11.11
C HIS A 64 13.40 3.18 12.16
N GLU A 65 13.97 3.78 13.21
CA GLU A 65 13.17 4.41 14.27
C GLU A 65 12.32 5.57 13.73
N GLU A 66 12.91 6.46 12.93
CA GLU A 66 12.19 7.60 12.34
C GLU A 66 11.12 7.11 11.37
N PHE A 67 11.46 6.12 10.54
CA PHE A 67 10.56 5.53 9.58
C PHE A 67 9.32 4.93 10.25
N TYR A 68 9.50 4.07 11.25
CA TYR A 68 8.38 3.46 11.97
C TYR A 68 7.60 4.47 12.81
N ARG A 69 8.29 5.47 13.41
CA ARG A 69 7.63 6.56 14.14
C ARG A 69 6.75 7.40 13.20
N PHE A 70 7.19 7.67 11.98
CA PHE A 70 6.40 8.36 10.96
C PHE A 70 5.12 7.59 10.64
N LEU A 71 5.22 6.29 10.35
CA LEU A 71 4.05 5.45 10.05
C LEU A 71 3.09 5.35 11.24
N LEU A 72 3.61 5.15 12.45
CA LEU A 72 2.80 5.06 13.66
C LEU A 72 2.02 6.36 13.95
N ARG A 73 2.61 7.53 13.65
CA ARG A 73 1.91 8.81 13.77
C ARG A 73 0.75 8.95 12.79
N LYS A 74 0.80 8.31 11.62
CA LYS A 74 -0.29 8.34 10.63
C LYS A 74 -1.51 7.55 11.11
N ASN A 75 -1.29 6.42 11.77
CA ASN A 75 -2.37 5.52 12.21
C ASN A 75 -3.48 6.22 13.02
N GLY A 76 -3.16 7.26 13.80
CA GLY A 76 -4.15 7.98 14.61
C GLY A 76 -5.26 8.68 13.81
N GLY A 77 -5.05 8.96 12.52
CA GLY A 77 -6.04 9.60 11.64
C GLY A 77 -6.62 8.68 10.57
N MET A 78 -6.29 7.39 10.59
CA MET A 78 -6.67 6.44 9.54
C MET A 78 -7.98 5.72 9.86
N TYR A 79 -8.72 5.38 8.81
CA TYR A 79 -9.97 4.64 8.90
C TYR A 79 -9.82 3.23 8.33
N GLY A 80 -10.32 2.23 9.06
CA GLY A 80 -10.46 0.84 8.60
C GLY A 80 -9.17 0.03 8.46
N VAL A 81 -8.05 0.66 8.12
CA VAL A 81 -6.72 0.06 8.00
C VAL A 81 -5.67 0.88 8.75
N ALA A 82 -4.60 0.23 9.19
CA ALA A 82 -3.46 0.84 9.85
C ALA A 82 -2.15 0.26 9.30
N PHE A 83 -1.06 1.03 9.38
CA PHE A 83 0.28 0.51 9.14
C PHE A 83 0.65 -0.51 10.20
N ALA A 84 1.10 -1.68 9.75
CA ALA A 84 1.59 -2.79 10.55
C ALA A 84 2.89 -3.34 9.96
N LEU A 85 3.64 -4.08 10.78
CA LEU A 85 4.88 -4.74 10.40
C LEU A 85 4.69 -6.26 10.46
N ASP A 86 5.38 -6.97 9.56
CA ASP A 86 5.61 -8.41 9.72
C ASP A 86 6.88 -8.68 10.56
N GLU A 87 7.25 -9.97 10.69
CA GLU A 87 8.41 -10.39 11.47
C GLU A 87 9.75 -9.89 10.90
N THR A 88 9.82 -9.63 9.59
CA THR A 88 11.00 -9.10 8.93
C THR A 88 11.05 -7.57 8.94
N GLY A 89 10.00 -6.89 9.43
CA GLY A 89 9.92 -5.43 9.48
C GLY A 89 9.34 -4.80 8.21
N ASP A 90 8.79 -5.61 7.32
CA ASP A 90 8.12 -5.12 6.14
C ASP A 90 6.75 -4.55 6.46
N VAL A 91 6.35 -3.55 5.68
CA VAL A 91 5.21 -2.72 6.01
C VAL A 91 3.99 -3.11 5.20
N TYR A 92 2.86 -3.17 5.90
CA TYR A 92 1.54 -3.46 5.34
C TYR A 92 0.51 -2.46 5.83
N LEU A 93 -0.52 -2.20 5.03
CA LEU A 93 -1.78 -1.66 5.49
C LEU A 93 -2.70 -2.82 5.84
N VAL A 94 -3.14 -2.91 7.09
CA VAL A 94 -3.92 -4.04 7.60
C VAL A 94 -5.21 -3.56 8.25
N GLY A 95 -6.33 -4.22 7.92
CA GLY A 95 -7.65 -3.96 8.49
C GLY A 95 -8.44 -5.23 8.76
N ARG A 96 -9.40 -5.13 9.69
CA ARG A 96 -10.42 -6.15 9.93
C ARG A 96 -11.78 -5.50 10.12
N LEU A 97 -12.74 -5.87 9.29
CA LEU A 97 -14.11 -5.38 9.32
C LEU A 97 -15.09 -6.50 9.66
N PRO A 98 -16.21 -6.22 10.33
CA PRO A 98 -17.26 -7.23 10.51
C PRO A 98 -17.84 -7.64 9.15
N LEU A 99 -18.34 -8.88 9.03
CA LEU A 99 -18.92 -9.34 7.75
C LEU A 99 -20.16 -8.52 7.31
N SER A 100 -20.84 -7.87 8.25
CA SER A 100 -21.95 -6.94 7.94
C SER A 100 -21.50 -5.67 7.22
N ALA A 101 -20.20 -5.36 7.23
CA ALA A 101 -19.60 -4.25 6.51
C ALA A 101 -19.25 -4.60 5.05
N VAL A 102 -19.59 -5.80 4.58
CA VAL A 102 -19.44 -6.16 3.16
C VAL A 102 -20.61 -5.57 2.36
N THR A 103 -20.59 -4.24 2.21
CA THR A 103 -21.55 -3.47 1.40
C THR A 103 -20.80 -2.70 0.30
N PRO A 104 -21.48 -2.30 -0.80
CA PRO A 104 -20.83 -1.55 -1.87
C PRO A 104 -20.09 -0.31 -1.38
N GLU A 105 -20.72 0.47 -0.50
CA GLU A 105 -20.21 1.75 -0.01
C GLU A 105 -18.99 1.57 0.91
N GLU A 106 -19.00 0.53 1.74
CA GLU A 106 -17.94 0.30 2.71
C GLU A 106 -16.72 -0.36 2.06
N ILE A 107 -16.93 -1.24 1.07
CA ILE A 107 -15.84 -1.79 0.24
C ILE A 107 -15.18 -0.67 -0.57
N ASP A 108 -15.97 0.19 -1.22
CA ASP A 108 -15.44 1.35 -1.95
C ASP A 108 -14.61 2.27 -1.02
N ARG A 109 -15.15 2.62 0.15
CA ARG A 109 -14.45 3.45 1.14
C ARG A 109 -13.13 2.82 1.57
N ILE A 110 -13.11 1.53 1.87
CA ILE A 110 -11.90 0.85 2.33
C ILE A 110 -10.83 0.76 1.24
N LEU A 111 -11.22 0.45 0.00
CA LEU A 111 -10.29 0.43 -1.12
C LEU A 111 -9.74 1.84 -1.41
N GLY A 112 -10.58 2.88 -1.32
CA GLY A 112 -10.17 4.27 -1.39
C GLY A 112 -9.16 4.63 -0.29
N CYS A 113 -9.43 4.24 0.96
CA CYS A 113 -8.51 4.40 2.08
C CYS A 113 -7.16 3.72 1.82
N VAL A 114 -7.15 2.45 1.38
CA VAL A 114 -5.90 1.73 1.08
C VAL A 114 -5.10 2.45 0.00
N LEU A 115 -5.77 2.87 -1.08
CA LEU A 115 -5.13 3.60 -2.16
C LEU A 115 -4.53 4.92 -1.66
N THR A 116 -5.32 5.78 -1.03
CA THR A 116 -4.88 7.09 -0.52
C THR A 116 -3.74 6.94 0.49
N TYR A 117 -3.88 6.06 1.49
CA TYR A 117 -2.86 5.92 2.52
C TYR A 117 -1.57 5.32 1.97
N SER A 118 -1.66 4.43 0.98
CA SER A 118 -0.46 3.94 0.30
C SER A 118 0.17 5.05 -0.53
N ASP A 119 -0.58 5.76 -1.36
CA ASP A 119 -0.01 6.72 -2.31
C ASP A 119 0.55 7.98 -1.61
N ASP A 120 -0.23 8.60 -0.72
CA ASP A 120 0.15 9.86 -0.05
C ASP A 120 1.37 9.73 0.87
N ASN A 121 1.64 8.53 1.38
CA ASN A 121 2.73 8.29 2.32
C ASN A 121 3.94 7.61 1.67
N PHE A 122 3.83 7.14 0.42
CA PHE A 122 4.86 6.34 -0.23
C PHE A 122 6.19 7.09 -0.36
N ASP A 123 6.15 8.26 -1.01
CA ASP A 123 7.36 9.04 -1.26
C ASP A 123 8.05 9.38 0.05
N ARG A 124 7.31 9.92 1.02
CA ARG A 124 7.89 10.30 2.33
C ARG A 124 8.52 9.13 3.06
N ALA A 125 7.89 7.95 3.01
CA ALA A 125 8.47 6.74 3.59
C ALA A 125 9.79 6.37 2.89
N LEU A 126 9.85 6.46 1.56
CA LEU A 126 11.07 6.23 0.78
C LEU A 126 12.18 7.24 1.10
N GLU A 127 11.86 8.52 1.31
CA GLU A 127 12.87 9.52 1.71
C GLU A 127 13.50 9.21 3.06
N ILE A 128 12.72 8.67 4.00
CA ILE A 128 13.23 8.36 5.33
C ILE A 128 14.04 7.06 5.29
N GLY A 129 13.48 6.01 4.71
CA GLY A 129 14.00 4.64 4.84
C GLY A 129 14.92 4.15 3.73
N PHE A 130 15.01 4.87 2.61
CA PHE A 130 15.63 4.35 1.37
C PHE A 130 16.45 5.42 0.61
N ALA A 131 16.74 6.57 1.21
CA ALA A 131 17.44 7.66 0.51
C ALA A 131 18.80 7.20 -0.04
N GLY A 132 19.58 6.46 0.74
CA GLY A 132 20.88 5.94 0.35
C GLY A 132 20.81 4.93 -0.79
N SER A 133 19.80 4.04 -0.82
CA SER A 133 19.63 3.08 -1.93
C SER A 133 19.13 3.77 -3.20
N ILE A 134 18.23 4.74 -3.07
CA ILE A 134 17.77 5.59 -4.17
C ILE A 134 18.93 6.37 -4.80
N GLN A 135 19.82 6.95 -3.98
CA GLN A 135 21.00 7.66 -4.49
C GLN A 135 21.92 6.74 -5.30
N ARG A 136 22.20 5.53 -4.78
CA ARG A 136 23.05 4.55 -5.48
C ARG A 136 22.45 4.13 -6.82
N GLU A 137 21.15 3.89 -6.86
CA GLU A 137 20.43 3.56 -8.09
C GLU A 137 20.49 4.72 -9.10
N TRP A 138 20.30 5.96 -8.66
CA TRP A 138 20.41 7.14 -9.52
C TRP A 138 21.79 7.26 -10.15
N ASP A 139 22.86 7.20 -9.35
CA ASP A 139 24.24 7.29 -9.83
C ASP A 139 24.57 6.18 -10.84
N TRP A 140 24.04 4.97 -10.61
CA TRP A 140 24.19 3.84 -11.52
C TRP A 140 23.49 4.10 -12.86
N ARG A 141 22.25 4.62 -12.85
CA ARG A 141 21.50 4.92 -14.08
C ARG A 141 22.14 6.04 -14.88
N VAL A 142 22.59 7.12 -14.23
CA VAL A 142 23.30 8.22 -14.87
C VAL A 142 24.56 7.73 -15.58
N LYS A 143 25.36 6.88 -14.92
CA LYS A 143 26.58 6.31 -15.52
C LYS A 143 26.32 5.45 -16.75
N ARG A 144 25.13 4.84 -16.86
CA ARG A 144 24.77 3.92 -17.95
C ARG A 144 23.86 4.53 -19.02
N GLY A 145 23.38 5.76 -18.82
CA GLY A 145 22.40 6.39 -19.70
C GLY A 145 21.01 5.75 -19.62
N GLU A 146 20.68 5.11 -18.50
CA GLU A 146 19.37 4.48 -18.25
C GLU A 146 18.32 5.54 -17.86
N SER A 147 17.03 5.25 -18.07
CA SER A 147 15.94 6.17 -17.79
C SER A 147 15.78 6.47 -16.28
N LEU A 148 15.63 7.75 -15.92
CA LEU A 148 15.41 8.23 -14.55
C LEU A 148 13.94 8.51 -14.21
N ALA A 149 12.99 8.20 -15.10
CA ALA A 149 11.58 8.59 -14.96
C ALA A 149 10.98 8.25 -13.58
N ASN A 150 11.23 7.03 -13.09
CA ASN A 150 10.69 6.56 -11.80
C ASN A 150 11.43 7.12 -10.58
N LEU A 151 12.59 7.75 -10.78
CA LEU A 151 13.37 8.39 -9.70
C LEU A 151 13.18 9.91 -9.65
N GLN A 152 12.49 10.49 -10.64
CA GLN A 152 12.24 11.94 -10.69
C GLN A 152 11.60 12.50 -9.41
N PRO A 153 10.63 11.83 -8.75
CA PRO A 153 10.07 12.32 -7.48
C PRO A 153 11.13 12.53 -6.38
N PHE A 154 12.24 11.78 -6.43
CA PHE A 154 13.34 11.84 -5.47
C PHE A 154 14.49 12.74 -5.89
N ALA A 155 14.40 13.39 -7.07
CA ALA A 155 15.46 14.28 -7.57
C ALA A 155 15.83 15.38 -6.57
N ARG A 156 14.86 15.88 -5.79
CA ARG A 156 15.07 16.89 -4.73
C ARG A 156 16.00 16.41 -3.61
N ILE A 157 15.98 15.12 -3.31
CA ILE A 157 16.80 14.48 -2.27
C ILE A 157 18.21 14.25 -2.82
N ILE A 158 18.28 13.83 -4.08
CA ILE A 158 19.49 13.40 -4.76
C ILE A 158 20.38 14.57 -5.19
N LEU A 159 19.78 15.61 -5.75
CA LEU A 159 20.49 16.79 -6.25
C LEU A 159 20.87 17.76 -5.13
N GLY A 160 20.34 17.56 -3.92
CA GLY A 160 20.44 18.48 -2.81
C GLY A 160 19.68 19.78 -3.05
N ALA A 161 19.04 20.33 -2.02
CA ALA A 161 18.88 21.77 -1.96
C ALA A 161 20.29 22.37 -1.94
N GLY A 162 20.79 22.78 -3.10
CA GLY A 162 21.99 23.59 -3.19
C GLY A 162 21.69 24.93 -2.53
N ASP A 163 22.17 25.11 -1.30
CA ASP A 163 22.60 26.41 -0.82
C ASP A 163 24.03 26.68 -1.33
#